data_AF-A0A521S861-F1
#
_entry.id   AF-A0A521S861-F1
#
_cell.length_a   1.000
_cell.length_b   1.000
_cell.length_c   1.000
_cell.angle_alpha   90.00
_cell.angle_beta   90.00
_cell.angle_gamma   90.00
#
_symmetry.space_group_name_H-M   'P 1'
#
loop_
_entity.id
_entity.type
_entity.pdbx_description
1 polymer ?
#
loop_
_entity_poly.entity_id
_entity_poly.type
_entity_poly.pdbx_seq_one_letter_code
_entity_poly.pdbx_strand_id
1 'polypeptide(L)'
;MNPSARPSNPLRHRQEILMVSTLSQQRYCEKKVDLAMQYPEVEPTSPAMERGTEGHAQLEEGAIPVSREEIETSLALGERLTLFEFPMEGSWEGIPIWGRPDLIRLEGRSATLLVEFKFSRRSNLFPSQQTQTNLYGWLLQQNQFDIRALLCAVAIFPATPPHIQLLPADLTGEIINAAEKVRGKVLRSAVPILRREPSFTLHLFPFRTELAERDLRWAVDYWKGEREPEASGSINKCRICRFNAESLCDQALSPFAR
;
A
#
# COMPACT_ATOMS: atom_id res chain seq x y z
N MET A 1 -29.01 -8.08 12.69
CA MET A 1 -28.21 -6.84 12.60
C MET A 1 -27.84 -6.44 14.01
N ASN A 2 -26.59 -6.68 14.42
CA ASN A 2 -26.09 -6.24 15.72
C ASN A 2 -25.48 -4.84 15.55
N PRO A 3 -25.91 -3.83 16.32
CA PRO A 3 -25.26 -2.53 16.30
C PRO A 3 -23.84 -2.71 16.88
N SER A 4 -22.85 -2.63 16.00
CA SER A 4 -21.44 -2.66 16.36
C SER A 4 -21.17 -1.60 17.42
N ALA A 5 -20.68 -2.04 18.58
CA ALA A 5 -20.33 -1.19 19.70
C ALA A 5 -19.29 -0.16 19.24
N ARG A 6 -19.60 1.13 19.39
CA ARG A 6 -18.63 2.20 19.19
C ARG A 6 -17.43 1.93 20.11
N PRO A 7 -16.17 2.00 19.63
CA PRO A 7 -15.02 1.88 20.49
C PRO A 7 -15.10 2.92 21.61
N SER A 8 -14.81 2.50 22.84
CA SER A 8 -15.03 3.25 24.08
C SER A 8 -14.11 4.46 24.26
N ASN A 9 -13.23 4.74 23.30
CA ASN A 9 -12.48 5.99 23.17
C ASN A 9 -12.35 6.35 21.68
N PRO A 10 -12.50 7.63 21.30
CA PRO A 10 -12.22 8.06 19.94
C PRO A 10 -10.73 7.87 19.63
N LEU A 11 -10.40 7.41 18.43
CA LEU A 11 -9.01 7.36 17.99
C LEU A 11 -8.43 8.78 17.90
N ARG A 12 -7.10 8.90 17.93
CA ARG A 12 -6.39 10.16 17.68
C ARG A 12 -6.93 10.83 16.43
N HIS A 13 -7.00 12.16 16.47
CA HIS A 13 -7.53 12.99 15.38
C HIS A 13 -8.99 12.67 15.02
N ARG A 14 -9.74 12.10 15.97
CA ARG A 14 -11.16 11.70 15.83
C ARG A 14 -11.40 10.77 14.63
N GLN A 15 -10.42 9.94 14.30
CA GLN A 15 -10.56 8.98 13.21
C GLN A 15 -11.53 7.87 13.62
N GLU A 16 -12.40 7.48 12.69
CA GLU A 16 -13.31 6.33 12.85
C GLU A 16 -12.86 5.12 12.03
N ILE A 17 -12.07 5.36 10.99
CA ILE A 17 -11.55 4.36 10.06
C ILE A 17 -10.06 4.65 9.84
N LEU A 18 -9.24 3.61 9.80
CA LEU A 18 -7.82 3.74 9.47
C LEU A 18 -7.56 3.23 8.06
N MET A 19 -6.99 4.11 7.22
CA MET A 19 -6.65 3.79 5.84
C MET A 19 -5.31 3.06 5.78
N VAL A 20 -5.21 1.97 5.00
CA VAL A 20 -3.94 1.24 4.79
C VAL A 20 -2.81 2.17 4.31
N SER A 21 -3.13 3.12 3.43
CA SER A 21 -2.18 4.14 2.97
C SER A 21 -1.64 4.96 4.15
N THR A 22 -2.49 5.46 5.03
CA THR A 22 -2.10 6.21 6.25
C THR A 22 -1.27 5.35 7.20
N LEU A 23 -1.69 4.10 7.46
CA LEU A 23 -0.94 3.16 8.29
C LEU A 23 0.47 2.90 7.75
N SER A 24 0.59 2.73 6.43
CA SER A 24 1.88 2.54 5.78
C SER A 24 2.77 3.78 5.84
N GLN A 25 2.18 4.98 5.81
CA GLN A 25 2.91 6.25 5.92
C GLN A 25 3.49 6.47 7.31
N GLN A 26 2.91 5.89 8.38
CA GLN A 26 3.52 5.92 9.71
C GLN A 26 4.94 5.31 9.70
N ARG A 27 5.15 4.25 8.91
CA ARG A 27 6.49 3.64 8.71
C ARG A 27 7.45 4.54 7.92
N TYR A 28 6.93 5.47 7.13
CA TYR A 28 7.77 6.47 6.49
C TYR A 28 8.20 7.54 7.50
N CYS A 29 7.24 8.14 8.20
CA CYS A 29 7.44 9.08 9.31
C CYS A 29 6.09 9.29 10.00
N GLU A 30 5.90 8.77 11.21
CA GLU A 30 4.63 8.90 11.91
C GLU A 30 4.38 10.32 12.42
N LYS A 31 5.42 11.02 12.88
CA LYS A 31 5.29 12.44 13.23
C LYS A 31 4.76 13.29 12.07
N LYS A 32 5.11 12.92 10.84
CA LYS A 32 4.56 13.56 9.63
C LYS A 32 3.06 13.29 9.49
N VAL A 33 2.62 12.06 9.69
CA VAL A 33 1.19 11.68 9.66
C VAL A 33 0.41 12.43 10.75
N ASP A 34 0.96 12.51 11.96
CA ASP A 34 0.38 13.27 13.07
C ASP A 34 0.20 14.75 12.72
N LEU A 35 1.24 15.40 12.19
CA LEU A 35 1.18 16.80 11.78
C LEU A 35 0.23 17.03 10.60
N ALA A 36 0.13 16.10 9.66
CA ALA A 36 -0.82 16.22 8.54
C ALA A 36 -2.29 16.16 8.97
N MET A 37 -2.58 15.45 10.06
CA MET A 37 -3.92 15.46 10.64
C MET A 37 -4.23 16.76 11.41
N GLN A 38 -3.21 17.42 11.95
CA GLN A 38 -3.35 18.68 12.70
C GLN A 38 -3.37 19.92 11.78
N TYR A 39 -2.58 19.87 10.70
CA TYR A 39 -2.34 20.99 9.76
C TYR A 39 -2.53 20.51 8.31
N PRO A 40 -3.76 20.13 7.90
CA PRO A 40 -4.03 19.58 6.57
C PRO A 40 -3.67 20.53 5.42
N GLU A 41 -3.63 21.84 5.68
CA GLU A 41 -3.27 22.88 4.71
C GLU A 41 -1.78 22.86 4.28
N VAL A 42 -0.91 22.19 5.04
CA VAL A 42 0.54 22.19 4.82
C VAL A 42 1.00 21.16 3.78
N GLU A 43 0.16 20.16 3.47
CA GLU A 43 0.42 19.19 2.40
C GLU A 43 -0.52 19.35 1.20
N PRO A 44 -0.44 20.46 0.44
CA PRO A 44 -1.10 20.50 -0.86
C PRO A 44 -0.45 19.50 -1.81
N THR A 45 -1.23 19.05 -2.81
CA THR A 45 -0.77 18.20 -3.90
C THR A 45 0.59 18.67 -4.44
N SER A 46 1.53 17.73 -4.61
CA SER A 46 2.85 18.01 -5.21
C SER A 46 2.92 17.45 -6.63
N PRO A 47 3.78 17.98 -7.51
CA PRO A 47 3.95 17.41 -8.86
C PRO A 47 4.37 15.93 -8.86
N ALA A 48 5.01 15.46 -7.78
CA ALA A 48 5.35 14.05 -7.63
C ALA A 48 4.13 13.18 -7.30
N MET A 49 3.17 13.72 -6.54
CA MET A 49 1.90 13.03 -6.26
C MET A 49 1.03 12.99 -7.51
N GLU A 50 0.93 14.09 -8.26
CA GLU A 50 0.19 14.15 -9.54
C GLU A 50 0.70 13.11 -10.53
N ARG A 51 2.03 13.06 -10.74
CA ARG A 51 2.64 12.03 -11.59
C ARG A 51 2.38 10.61 -11.10
N GLY A 52 2.29 10.42 -9.79
CA GLY A 52 1.87 9.15 -9.22
C GLY A 52 0.46 8.80 -9.69
N THR A 53 -0.50 9.68 -9.41
CA THR A 53 -1.91 9.52 -9.81
C THR A 53 -2.06 9.28 -11.32
N GLU A 54 -1.39 10.06 -12.15
CA GLU A 54 -1.38 9.88 -13.61
C GLU A 54 -0.83 8.50 -14.01
N GLY A 55 0.26 8.06 -13.36
CA GLY A 55 0.85 6.75 -13.61
C GLY A 55 -0.07 5.58 -13.23
N HIS A 56 -0.83 5.67 -12.13
CA HIS A 56 -1.86 4.67 -11.80
C HIS A 56 -2.97 4.66 -12.85
N ALA A 57 -3.50 5.83 -13.20
CA ALA A 57 -4.55 5.95 -14.22
C ALA A 57 -4.12 5.39 -15.58
N GLN A 58 -2.85 5.57 -15.97
CA GLN A 58 -2.30 4.96 -17.17
C GLN A 58 -2.26 3.44 -17.10
N LEU A 59 -1.87 2.85 -15.97
CA LEU A 59 -1.83 1.38 -15.81
C LEU A 59 -3.23 0.75 -15.81
N GLU A 60 -4.24 1.52 -15.42
CA GLU A 60 -5.65 1.13 -15.40
C GLU A 60 -6.35 1.41 -16.73
N GLU A 61 -5.71 2.11 -17.66
CA GLU A 61 -6.30 2.45 -18.95
C GLU A 61 -6.62 1.17 -19.75
N GLY A 62 -7.90 0.99 -20.05
CA GLY A 62 -8.43 -0.22 -20.70
C GLY A 62 -9.02 -1.26 -19.73
N ALA A 63 -8.96 -1.04 -18.42
CA ALA A 63 -9.74 -1.82 -17.47
C ALA A 63 -11.24 -1.60 -17.70
N ILE A 64 -12.02 -2.68 -17.61
CA ILE A 64 -13.47 -2.65 -17.78
C ILE A 64 -14.11 -2.54 -16.39
N PRO A 65 -14.97 -1.54 -16.12
CA PRO A 65 -15.72 -1.47 -14.88
C PRO A 65 -16.52 -2.76 -14.65
N VAL A 66 -16.47 -3.27 -13.43
CA VAL A 66 -17.15 -4.50 -13.03
C VAL A 66 -17.88 -4.27 -11.71
N SER A 67 -19.11 -4.78 -11.63
CA SER A 67 -19.92 -4.72 -10.42
C SER A 67 -19.48 -5.74 -9.38
N ARG A 68 -19.91 -5.56 -8.13
CA ARG A 68 -19.63 -6.52 -7.06
C ARG A 68 -20.31 -7.86 -7.33
N GLU A 69 -21.52 -7.84 -7.89
CA GLU A 69 -22.28 -9.03 -8.26
C GLU A 69 -21.57 -9.86 -9.35
N GLU A 70 -21.00 -9.19 -10.35
CA GLU A 70 -20.20 -9.85 -11.40
C GLU A 70 -18.92 -10.46 -10.80
N ILE A 71 -18.21 -9.73 -9.92
CA ILE A 71 -17.04 -10.27 -9.22
C ILE A 71 -17.41 -11.53 -8.45
N GLU A 72 -18.45 -11.49 -7.60
CA GLU A 72 -18.85 -12.65 -6.79
C GLU A 72 -19.28 -13.84 -7.66
N THR A 73 -19.92 -13.58 -8.80
CA THR A 73 -20.29 -14.61 -9.78
C THR A 73 -19.04 -15.28 -10.35
N SER A 74 -18.07 -14.51 -10.83
CA SER A 74 -16.80 -15.03 -11.33
C SER A 74 -16.01 -15.80 -10.27
N LEU A 75 -16.02 -15.32 -9.01
CA LEU A 75 -15.39 -16.03 -7.89
C LEU A 75 -16.05 -17.39 -7.63
N ALA A 76 -17.38 -17.46 -7.68
CA ALA A 76 -18.14 -18.70 -7.49
C ALA A 76 -17.94 -19.71 -8.63
N LEU A 77 -17.73 -19.22 -9.85
CA LEU A 77 -17.39 -20.04 -11.01
C LEU A 77 -15.92 -20.48 -11.05
N GLY A 78 -15.08 -19.98 -10.14
CA GLY A 78 -13.65 -20.31 -10.11
C GLY A 78 -12.85 -19.63 -11.22
N GLU A 79 -13.37 -18.54 -11.79
CA GLU A 79 -12.72 -17.82 -12.88
C GLU A 79 -11.45 -17.09 -12.41
N ARG A 80 -10.61 -16.74 -13.39
CA ARG A 80 -9.44 -15.91 -13.17
C ARG A 80 -9.81 -14.45 -13.33
N LEU A 81 -9.55 -13.65 -12.30
CA LEU A 81 -9.80 -12.21 -12.30
C LEU A 81 -8.50 -11.45 -12.06
N THR A 82 -8.32 -10.36 -12.79
CA THR A 82 -7.34 -9.31 -12.46
C THR A 82 -8.15 -8.06 -12.17
N LEU A 83 -8.13 -7.61 -10.93
CA LEU A 83 -8.91 -6.46 -10.48
C LEU A 83 -7.96 -5.31 -10.13
N PHE A 84 -8.28 -4.14 -10.64
CA PHE A 84 -7.64 -2.89 -10.27
C PHE A 84 -8.46 -2.18 -9.20
N GLU A 85 -7.77 -1.46 -8.31
CA GLU A 85 -8.40 -0.61 -7.30
C GLU A 85 -9.56 -1.29 -6.53
N PHE A 86 -9.43 -2.58 -6.19
CA PHE A 86 -10.51 -3.34 -5.54
C PHE A 86 -10.68 -2.92 -4.06
N PRO A 87 -11.80 -2.27 -3.67
CA PRO A 87 -11.96 -1.77 -2.31
C PRO A 87 -12.24 -2.91 -1.32
N MET A 88 -11.52 -2.90 -0.20
CA MET A 88 -11.63 -3.89 0.85
C MET A 88 -11.70 -3.24 2.23
N GLU A 89 -12.43 -3.89 3.13
CA GLU A 89 -12.55 -3.49 4.53
C GLU A 89 -12.26 -4.70 5.43
N GLY A 90 -11.69 -4.44 6.60
CA GLY A 90 -11.49 -5.41 7.67
C GLY A 90 -11.60 -4.72 9.02
N SER A 91 -11.51 -5.49 10.11
CA SER A 91 -11.51 -4.94 11.46
C SER A 91 -10.33 -5.47 12.27
N TRP A 92 -9.59 -4.57 12.91
CA TRP A 92 -8.54 -4.91 13.86
C TRP A 92 -8.95 -4.44 15.25
N GLU A 93 -9.23 -5.37 16.16
CA GLU A 93 -9.66 -5.06 17.54
C GLU A 93 -10.87 -4.11 17.60
N GLY A 94 -11.82 -4.29 16.67
CA GLY A 94 -13.01 -3.46 16.55
C GLY A 94 -12.82 -2.14 15.78
N ILE A 95 -11.58 -1.82 15.36
CA ILE A 95 -11.26 -0.64 14.56
C ILE A 95 -11.42 -0.99 13.07
N PRO A 96 -12.27 -0.28 12.31
CA PRO A 96 -12.36 -0.44 10.86
C PRO A 96 -11.05 -0.06 10.16
N ILE A 97 -10.59 -0.95 9.30
CA ILE A 97 -9.43 -0.74 8.43
C ILE A 97 -9.90 -0.82 6.98
N TRP A 98 -9.58 0.19 6.18
CA TRP A 98 -10.00 0.25 4.78
C TRP A 98 -8.80 0.38 3.85
N GLY A 99 -8.87 -0.25 2.69
CA GLY A 99 -7.78 -0.22 1.73
C GLY A 99 -8.20 -0.58 0.31
N ARG A 100 -7.36 -0.17 -0.64
CA ARG A 100 -7.56 -0.38 -2.06
C ARG A 100 -6.19 -0.63 -2.72
N PRO A 101 -5.78 -1.90 -2.93
CA PRO A 101 -4.56 -2.21 -3.65
C PRO A 101 -4.69 -1.84 -5.13
N ASP A 102 -3.56 -1.56 -5.77
CA ASP A 102 -3.54 -1.18 -7.18
C ASP A 102 -3.95 -2.34 -8.09
N LEU A 103 -3.43 -3.55 -7.83
CA LEU A 103 -3.78 -4.74 -8.60
C LEU A 103 -3.83 -5.98 -7.72
N ILE A 104 -4.87 -6.80 -7.92
CA ILE A 104 -4.95 -8.16 -7.38
C ILE A 104 -5.27 -9.16 -8.48
N ARG A 105 -4.70 -10.37 -8.38
CA ARG A 105 -4.99 -11.50 -9.25
C ARG A 105 -5.59 -12.64 -8.44
N LEU A 106 -6.78 -13.07 -8.84
CA LEU A 106 -7.57 -14.10 -8.17
C LEU A 106 -7.79 -15.29 -9.11
N GLU A 107 -7.85 -16.49 -8.54
CA GLU A 107 -8.32 -17.72 -9.20
C GLU A 107 -9.41 -18.33 -8.31
N GLY A 108 -10.68 -18.07 -8.65
CA GLY A 108 -11.77 -18.19 -7.68
C GLY A 108 -11.46 -17.36 -6.42
N ARG A 109 -11.71 -17.91 -5.23
CA ARG A 109 -11.34 -17.24 -3.96
C ARG A 109 -9.85 -17.31 -3.61
N SER A 110 -8.99 -17.91 -4.44
CA SER A 110 -7.55 -17.95 -4.19
C SER A 110 -6.89 -16.67 -4.65
N ALA A 111 -6.33 -15.90 -3.70
CA ALA A 111 -5.55 -14.72 -4.02
C ALA A 111 -4.10 -15.12 -4.35
N THR A 112 -3.71 -14.89 -5.60
CA THR A 112 -2.43 -15.40 -6.13
C THR A 112 -1.36 -14.33 -6.22
N LEU A 113 -1.72 -13.09 -6.55
CA LEU A 113 -0.79 -11.97 -6.68
C LEU A 113 -1.46 -10.68 -6.19
N LEU A 114 -0.71 -9.87 -5.46
CA LEU A 114 -1.08 -8.51 -5.08
C LEU A 114 0.09 -7.60 -5.44
N VAL A 115 -0.19 -6.52 -6.18
CA VAL A 115 0.82 -5.58 -6.65
C VAL A 115 0.49 -4.17 -6.17
N GLU A 116 1.50 -3.51 -5.63
CA GLU A 116 1.52 -2.07 -5.40
C GLU A 116 2.41 -1.40 -6.45
N PHE A 117 1.90 -0.39 -7.14
CA PHE A 117 2.62 0.44 -8.08
C PHE A 117 3.25 1.64 -7.37
N LYS A 118 4.49 1.96 -7.74
CA LYS A 118 5.22 3.12 -7.23
C LYS A 118 5.99 3.80 -8.34
N PHE A 119 5.94 5.12 -8.37
CA PHE A 119 6.66 5.93 -9.34
C PHE A 119 7.80 6.67 -8.64
N SER A 120 9.05 6.24 -8.87
CA SER A 120 10.19 6.76 -8.12
C SER A 120 11.48 6.77 -8.93
N ARG A 121 12.39 7.67 -8.58
CA ARG A 121 13.78 7.66 -9.09
C ARG A 121 14.63 6.57 -8.42
N ARG A 122 14.16 6.03 -7.30
CA ARG A 122 14.84 4.97 -6.55
C ARG A 122 14.05 3.68 -6.69
N SER A 123 14.74 2.61 -7.01
CA SER A 123 14.16 1.27 -7.17
C SER A 123 14.34 0.38 -5.94
N ASN A 124 14.63 0.95 -4.77
CA ASN A 124 14.73 0.19 -3.52
C ASN A 124 13.34 -0.02 -2.92
N LEU A 125 13.11 -1.20 -2.33
CA LEU A 125 11.93 -1.45 -1.50
C LEU A 125 12.05 -0.70 -0.18
N PHE A 126 11.07 0.17 0.11
CA PHE A 126 10.99 0.86 1.39
C PHE A 126 10.11 0.09 2.38
N PRO A 127 10.40 0.16 3.71
CA PRO A 127 9.58 -0.50 4.73
C PRO A 127 8.10 -0.10 4.68
N SER A 128 7.79 1.15 4.35
CA SER A 128 6.41 1.62 4.19
C SER A 128 5.69 0.91 3.03
N GLN A 129 6.37 0.67 1.91
CA GLN A 129 5.80 -0.04 0.77
C GLN A 129 5.52 -1.49 1.13
N GLN A 130 6.49 -2.17 1.77
CA GLN A 130 6.29 -3.54 2.23
C GLN A 130 5.13 -3.64 3.24
N THR A 131 5.04 -2.67 4.16
CA THR A 131 3.92 -2.59 5.13
C THR A 131 2.59 -2.44 4.39
N GLN A 132 2.49 -1.51 3.44
CA GLN A 132 1.28 -1.28 2.66
C GLN A 132 0.79 -2.57 1.97
N THR A 133 1.69 -3.26 1.27
CA THR A 133 1.39 -4.51 0.56
C THR A 133 1.00 -5.64 1.52
N ASN A 134 1.66 -5.74 2.69
CA ASN A 134 1.28 -6.70 3.73
C ASN A 134 -0.12 -6.40 4.30
N LEU A 135 -0.44 -5.14 4.56
CA LEU A 135 -1.76 -4.77 5.08
C LEU A 135 -2.88 -5.06 4.07
N TYR A 136 -2.63 -4.90 2.77
CA TYR A 136 -3.57 -5.34 1.74
C TYR A 136 -3.70 -6.87 1.68
N GLY A 137 -2.62 -7.62 1.87
CA GLY A 137 -2.68 -9.08 2.02
C GLY A 137 -3.52 -9.51 3.22
N TRP A 138 -3.42 -8.78 4.33
CA TRP A 138 -4.28 -9.00 5.49
C TRP A 138 -5.74 -8.65 5.19
N LEU A 139 -6.03 -7.57 4.45
CA LEU A 139 -7.41 -7.27 4.04
C LEU A 139 -8.00 -8.36 3.14
N LEU A 140 -7.24 -8.96 2.23
CA LEU A 140 -7.68 -10.13 1.47
C LEU A 140 -8.06 -11.29 2.40
N GLN A 141 -7.24 -11.56 3.41
CA GLN A 141 -7.54 -12.58 4.42
C GLN A 141 -8.84 -12.27 5.18
N GLN A 142 -9.04 -11.01 5.62
CA GLN A 142 -10.28 -10.58 6.30
C GLN A 142 -11.52 -10.72 5.41
N ASN A 143 -11.35 -10.58 4.10
CA ASN A 143 -12.40 -10.77 3.09
C ASN A 143 -12.53 -12.23 2.62
N GLN A 144 -12.02 -13.19 3.40
CA GLN A 144 -12.17 -14.64 3.18
C GLN A 144 -11.59 -15.13 1.83
N PHE A 145 -10.55 -14.47 1.34
CA PHE A 145 -9.74 -15.01 0.26
C PHE A 145 -8.72 -16.01 0.82
N ASP A 146 -8.43 -17.07 0.06
CA ASP A 146 -7.35 -17.99 0.37
C ASP A 146 -6.01 -17.33 0.03
N ILE A 147 -5.21 -17.06 1.05
CA ILE A 147 -3.92 -16.36 0.96
C ILE A 147 -2.70 -17.29 0.99
N ARG A 148 -2.89 -18.62 1.02
CA ARG A 148 -1.78 -19.59 1.19
C ARG A 148 -0.70 -19.47 0.10
N ALA A 149 -1.10 -19.09 -1.11
CA ALA A 149 -0.21 -18.91 -2.25
C ALA A 149 -0.03 -17.42 -2.64
N LEU A 150 -0.41 -16.48 -1.77
CA LEU A 150 -0.38 -15.06 -2.07
C LEU A 150 1.06 -14.56 -2.20
N LEU A 151 1.38 -14.09 -3.40
CA LEU A 151 2.61 -13.40 -3.72
C LEU A 151 2.37 -11.89 -3.64
N CYS A 152 3.13 -11.20 -2.80
CA CYS A 152 3.12 -9.75 -2.72
C CYS A 152 4.21 -9.17 -3.61
N ALA A 153 3.89 -8.09 -4.31
CA ALA A 153 4.80 -7.40 -5.21
C ALA A 153 4.73 -5.88 -5.04
N VAL A 154 5.87 -5.22 -5.16
CA VAL A 154 5.97 -3.78 -5.35
C VAL A 154 6.64 -3.52 -6.68
N ALA A 155 5.89 -3.02 -7.66
CA ALA A 155 6.38 -2.64 -8.97
C ALA A 155 6.76 -1.15 -8.94
N ILE A 156 8.05 -0.87 -9.06
CA ILE A 156 8.59 0.47 -9.06
C ILE A 156 8.93 0.89 -10.50
N PHE A 157 8.14 1.82 -11.01
CA PHE A 157 8.35 2.48 -12.29
C PHE A 157 9.27 3.70 -12.11
N PRO A 158 10.13 4.00 -13.09
CA PRO A 158 10.91 5.23 -13.09
C PRO A 158 9.99 6.47 -13.05
N ALA A 159 10.28 7.42 -12.15
CA ALA A 159 9.49 8.66 -11.99
C ALA A 159 9.54 9.61 -13.20
N THR A 160 10.55 9.43 -14.06
CA THR A 160 10.60 10.06 -15.37
C THR A 160 10.32 8.94 -16.36
N PRO A 161 9.33 9.08 -17.27
CA PRO A 161 9.05 8.01 -18.21
C PRO A 161 10.33 7.70 -18.98
N PRO A 162 10.79 6.43 -19.09
CA PRO A 162 11.19 6.02 -20.41
C PRO A 162 9.96 6.20 -21.31
N HIS A 163 10.14 6.40 -22.61
CA HIS A 163 9.02 6.24 -23.53
C HIS A 163 8.48 4.81 -23.33
N ILE A 164 7.47 4.62 -22.47
CA ILE A 164 6.82 3.33 -22.27
C ILE A 164 6.10 3.11 -23.60
N GLN A 165 6.76 2.36 -24.48
CA GLN A 165 6.23 2.03 -25.81
C GLN A 165 5.20 0.89 -25.73
N LEU A 166 4.96 0.35 -24.53
CA LEU A 166 4.01 -0.72 -24.28
C LEU A 166 2.65 -0.15 -23.91
N LEU A 167 1.60 -0.81 -24.37
CA LEU A 167 0.25 -0.51 -23.90
C LEU A 167 0.11 -0.94 -22.42
N PRO A 168 -0.73 -0.26 -21.62
CA PRO A 168 -0.96 -0.59 -20.21
C PRO A 168 -1.27 -2.06 -19.92
N ALA A 169 -2.06 -2.70 -20.79
CA ALA A 169 -2.39 -4.12 -20.70
C ALA A 169 -1.15 -5.02 -20.87
N ASP A 170 -0.24 -4.66 -21.76
CA ASP A 170 1.02 -5.40 -21.98
C ASP A 170 1.91 -5.32 -20.74
N LEU A 171 1.99 -4.13 -20.14
CA LEU A 171 2.79 -3.89 -18.93
C LEU A 171 2.26 -4.68 -17.73
N THR A 172 0.95 -4.75 -17.56
CA THR A 172 0.31 -5.60 -16.56
C THR A 172 0.61 -7.08 -16.81
N GLY A 173 0.53 -7.51 -18.08
CA GLY A 173 0.93 -8.86 -18.49
C GLY A 173 2.39 -9.17 -18.18
N GLU A 174 3.31 -8.23 -18.41
CA GLU A 174 4.73 -8.37 -18.07
C GLU A 174 4.95 -8.54 -16.56
N ILE A 175 4.28 -7.75 -15.73
CA ILE A 175 4.36 -7.86 -14.25
C ILE A 175 3.91 -9.25 -13.79
N ILE A 176 2.74 -9.70 -14.26
CA ILE A 176 2.19 -11.02 -13.92
C ILE A 176 3.16 -12.11 -14.37
N ASN A 177 3.63 -12.06 -15.62
CA ASN A 177 4.55 -13.05 -16.16
C ASN A 177 5.89 -13.08 -15.40
N ALA A 178 6.43 -11.91 -15.04
CA ALA A 178 7.66 -11.81 -14.26
C ALA A 178 7.50 -12.40 -12.85
N ALA A 179 6.36 -12.15 -12.21
CA ALA A 179 6.02 -12.72 -10.90
C ALA A 179 5.88 -14.25 -10.97
N GLU A 180 5.14 -14.78 -11.94
CA GLU A 180 4.93 -16.23 -12.11
C GLU A 180 6.23 -17.00 -12.34
N LYS A 181 7.14 -16.45 -13.16
CA LYS A 181 8.46 -17.06 -13.43
C LYS A 181 9.30 -17.31 -12.17
N VAL A 182 9.03 -16.61 -11.07
CA VAL A 182 9.74 -16.80 -9.79
C VAL A 182 8.86 -17.22 -8.64
N ARG A 183 7.55 -17.42 -8.84
CA ARG A 183 6.59 -17.72 -7.77
C ARG A 183 7.10 -18.78 -6.80
N GLY A 184 7.48 -19.95 -7.33
CA GLY A 184 7.97 -21.06 -6.49
C GLY A 184 9.27 -20.77 -5.74
N LYS A 185 10.11 -19.85 -6.23
CA LYS A 185 11.32 -19.38 -5.51
C LYS A 185 10.96 -18.37 -4.44
N VAL A 186 10.07 -17.42 -4.74
CA VAL A 186 9.66 -16.37 -3.80
C VAL A 186 8.90 -16.96 -2.62
N LEU A 187 7.95 -17.88 -2.85
CA LEU A 187 7.14 -18.48 -1.79
C LEU A 187 7.96 -19.23 -0.73
N ARG A 188 9.19 -19.65 -1.07
CA ARG A 188 10.13 -20.29 -0.15
C ARG A 188 11.18 -19.33 0.45
N SER A 189 11.19 -18.09 0.01
CA SER A 189 12.18 -17.10 0.42
C SER A 189 11.77 -16.41 1.73
N ALA A 190 12.76 -16.17 2.59
CA ALA A 190 12.61 -15.30 3.75
C ALA A 190 12.84 -13.82 3.41
N VAL A 191 13.52 -13.54 2.29
CA VAL A 191 13.87 -12.19 1.84
C VAL A 191 13.17 -11.83 0.52
N PRO A 192 12.85 -10.55 0.28
CA PRO A 192 12.33 -10.12 -1.00
C PRO A 192 13.28 -10.46 -2.15
N ILE A 193 12.72 -10.92 -3.27
CA ILE A 193 13.43 -11.16 -4.52
C ILE A 193 13.28 -9.94 -5.42
N LEU A 194 14.42 -9.42 -5.88
CA LEU A 194 14.50 -8.33 -6.83
C LEU A 194 14.55 -8.87 -8.27
N ARG A 195 13.66 -8.35 -9.12
CA ARG A 195 13.65 -8.53 -10.56
C ARG A 195 13.75 -7.17 -11.24
N ARG A 196 14.66 -7.02 -12.20
CA ARG A 196 14.79 -5.81 -13.00
C ARG A 196 14.27 -6.13 -14.39
N GLU A 197 13.16 -5.51 -14.76
CA GLU A 197 12.59 -5.55 -16.10
C GLU A 197 12.93 -4.22 -16.81
N PRO A 198 12.84 -4.14 -18.15
CA PRO A 198 13.17 -2.92 -18.88
C PRO A 198 12.36 -1.69 -18.43
N SER A 199 11.07 -1.90 -18.12
CA SER A 199 10.12 -0.82 -17.82
C SER A 199 9.93 -0.57 -16.31
N PHE A 200 10.30 -1.53 -15.45
CA PHE A 200 10.07 -1.45 -14.01
C PHE A 200 11.02 -2.34 -13.21
N THR A 201 11.11 -2.07 -11.92
CA THR A 201 11.75 -2.96 -10.95
C THR A 201 10.69 -3.61 -10.08
N LEU A 202 10.72 -4.93 -9.94
CA LEU A 202 9.75 -5.69 -9.16
C LEU A 202 10.42 -6.28 -7.92
N HIS A 203 9.89 -5.94 -6.75
CA HIS A 203 10.25 -6.59 -5.48
C HIS A 203 9.16 -7.55 -5.08
N LEU A 204 9.50 -8.82 -4.89
CA LEU A 204 8.55 -9.91 -4.67
C LEU A 204 8.82 -10.61 -3.34
N PHE A 205 7.79 -10.84 -2.54
CA PHE A 205 7.89 -11.55 -1.27
C PHE A 205 6.61 -12.32 -0.97
N PRO A 206 6.65 -13.43 -0.23
CA PRO A 206 5.43 -14.10 0.19
C PRO A 206 4.67 -13.25 1.20
N PHE A 207 3.34 -13.24 1.10
CA PHE A 207 2.51 -12.70 2.18
C PHE A 207 2.71 -13.53 3.46
N ARG A 208 2.73 -12.85 4.60
CA ARG A 208 2.81 -13.47 5.93
C ARG A 208 1.89 -12.71 6.87
N THR A 209 0.88 -13.40 7.39
CA THR A 209 -0.11 -12.81 8.31
C THR A 209 0.58 -12.22 9.53
N GLU A 210 1.58 -12.89 10.10
CA GLU A 210 2.26 -12.46 11.32
C GLU A 210 3.00 -11.11 11.13
N LEU A 211 3.51 -10.85 9.93
CA LEU A 211 4.14 -9.56 9.62
C LEU A 211 3.11 -8.44 9.54
N ALA A 212 1.97 -8.69 8.87
CA ALA A 212 0.90 -7.72 8.75
C ALA A 212 0.29 -7.39 10.12
N GLU A 213 0.03 -8.39 10.95
CA GLU A 213 -0.51 -8.20 12.30
C GLU A 213 0.46 -7.46 13.23
N ARG A 214 1.75 -7.76 13.14
CA ARG A 214 2.79 -7.01 13.86
C ARG A 214 2.79 -5.53 13.44
N ASP A 215 2.69 -5.27 12.15
CA ASP A 215 2.67 -3.91 11.62
C ASP A 215 1.38 -3.16 12.00
N LEU A 216 0.22 -3.85 11.97
CA LEU A 216 -1.06 -3.31 12.46
C LEU A 216 -1.00 -2.93 13.92
N ARG A 217 -0.57 -3.85 14.79
CA ARG A 217 -0.46 -3.60 16.24
C ARG A 217 0.35 -2.34 16.50
N TRP A 218 1.59 -2.29 16.00
CA TRP A 218 2.44 -1.11 16.16
C TRP A 218 1.77 0.17 15.66
N ALA A 219 1.14 0.14 14.49
CA ALA A 219 0.51 1.32 13.91
C ALA A 219 -0.71 1.80 14.71
N VAL A 220 -1.55 0.86 15.17
CA VAL A 220 -2.79 1.09 15.91
C VAL A 220 -2.54 1.61 17.32
N ASP A 221 -1.48 1.17 18.01
CA ASP A 221 -1.13 1.67 19.35
C ASP A 221 -1.02 3.21 19.37
N TYR A 222 -0.49 3.81 18.31
CA TYR A 222 -0.47 5.28 18.15
C TYR A 222 -1.88 5.86 18.08
N TRP A 223 -2.74 5.30 17.22
CA TRP A 223 -4.11 5.79 17.03
C TRP A 223 -4.96 5.66 18.29
N LYS A 224 -4.68 4.68 19.15
CA LYS A 224 -5.32 4.53 20.46
C LYS A 224 -4.80 5.49 21.53
N GLY A 225 -3.71 6.20 21.26
CA GLY A 225 -3.06 7.07 22.25
C GLY A 225 -2.15 6.33 23.23
N GLU A 226 -1.79 5.07 22.95
CA GLU A 226 -0.94 4.25 23.82
C GLU A 226 0.55 4.62 23.69
N ARG A 227 0.90 5.38 22.64
CA ARG A 227 2.23 5.93 22.40
C ARG A 227 2.16 7.28 21.68
N GLU A 228 3.23 8.06 21.84
CA GLU A 228 3.44 9.33 21.12
C GLU A 228 3.94 9.10 19.68
N PRO A 229 3.71 10.05 18.76
CA PRO A 229 4.16 9.93 17.38
C PRO A 229 5.69 9.99 17.25
N GLU A 230 6.25 9.05 16.50
CA GLU A 230 7.69 8.95 16.28
C GLU A 230 8.12 9.59 14.96
N ALA A 231 9.14 10.48 15.01
CA ALA A 231 9.77 10.99 13.80
C ALA A 231 10.64 9.94 13.10
N SER A 232 10.78 10.08 11.78
CA SER A 232 11.74 9.23 11.06
C SER A 232 13.18 9.56 11.47
N GLY A 233 14.02 8.55 11.67
CA GLY A 233 15.46 8.71 11.91
C GLY A 233 16.28 9.19 10.70
N SER A 234 15.67 9.83 9.69
CA SER A 234 16.32 10.17 8.42
C SER A 234 16.43 11.68 8.19
N ILE A 235 17.66 12.20 8.29
CA ILE A 235 18.01 13.59 7.96
C ILE A 235 17.49 13.98 6.56
N ASN A 236 17.65 13.08 5.58
CA ASN A 236 17.23 13.34 4.20
C ASN A 236 15.71 13.46 4.05
N LYS A 237 14.92 12.72 4.85
CA LYS A 237 13.45 12.88 4.87
C LYS A 237 13.08 14.23 5.49
N CYS A 238 13.74 14.64 6.59
CA CYS A 238 13.50 15.94 7.23
C CYS A 238 13.82 17.12 6.29
N ARG A 239 14.89 17.04 5.48
CA ARG A 239 15.28 18.11 4.54
C ARG A 239 14.22 18.46 3.50
N ILE A 240 13.43 17.48 3.06
CA ILE A 240 12.39 17.67 2.03
C ILE A 240 10.98 17.76 2.62
N CYS A 241 10.85 17.70 3.95
CA CYS A 241 9.56 17.67 4.63
C CYS A 241 8.96 19.08 4.72
N ARG A 242 7.73 19.28 4.25
CA ARG A 242 7.05 20.58 4.31
C ARG A 242 6.77 21.04 5.74
N PHE A 243 6.36 20.15 6.63
CA PHE A 243 6.19 20.51 8.05
C PHE A 243 7.48 20.99 8.70
N ASN A 244 8.65 20.50 8.25
CA ASN A 244 9.93 21.03 8.70
C ASN A 244 10.20 22.42 8.08
N ALA A 245 9.87 22.62 6.80
CA ALA A 245 9.95 23.93 6.14
C ALA A 245 9.13 25.01 6.86
N GLU A 246 7.94 24.63 7.31
CA GLU A 246 7.03 25.49 8.08
C GLU A 246 7.37 25.56 9.58
N SER A 247 8.47 24.94 10.03
CA SER A 247 8.90 24.92 11.44
C SER A 247 7.88 24.32 12.41
N LEU A 248 7.04 23.39 11.94
CA LEU A 248 6.00 22.70 12.72
C LEU A 248 6.50 21.39 13.36
N CYS A 249 7.64 20.85 12.92
CA CYS A 249 8.18 19.59 13.42
C CYS A 249 9.29 19.82 14.45
N ASP A 250 8.96 19.63 15.72
CA ASP A 250 9.86 19.70 16.87
C ASP A 250 10.91 18.56 16.92
N GLN A 251 10.67 17.47 16.19
CA GLN A 251 11.56 16.31 16.10
C GLN A 251 12.38 16.29 14.80
N ALA A 252 12.49 17.41 14.07
CA ALA A 252 13.24 17.46 12.81
C ALA A 252 14.76 17.30 13.04
N LEU A 253 15.38 16.38 12.30
CA LEU A 253 16.83 16.11 12.37
C LEU A 253 17.68 17.01 11.48
N SER A 254 17.08 17.96 10.77
CA SER A 254 17.79 18.93 9.92
C SER A 254 17.05 20.25 9.98
N PRO A 255 17.73 21.38 10.26
CA PRO A 255 17.14 22.69 10.04
C PRO A 255 16.80 22.81 8.55
N PHE A 256 15.66 23.43 8.25
CA PHE A 256 15.32 23.75 6.87
C PHE A 256 16.21 24.90 6.39
N ALA A 257 16.99 24.67 5.34
CA ALA A 257 17.69 25.74 4.66
C ALA A 257 16.68 26.43 3.73
N ARG A 258 16.31 27.67 4.04
CA ARG A 258 15.48 28.51 3.18
C ARG A 258 16.21 28.83 1.88
#